data_AF-A0A932ZD59-F1
#
_entry.id   AF-A0A932ZD59-F1
#
_cell.length_a   1.000
_cell.length_b   1.000
_cell.length_c   1.000
_cell.angle_alpha   90.00
_cell.angle_beta   90.00
_cell.angle_gamma   90.00
#
_symmetry.space_group_name_H-M   'P 1'
#
loop_
_entity.id
_entity.type
_entity.pdbx_description
1 polymer ?
#
loop_
_entity_poly.entity_id
_entity_poly.type
_entity_poly.pdbx_seq_one_letter_code
_entity_poly.pdbx_strand_id
1 'polypeptide(L)' 'MKATVTVTSRGVVTLPAKLRRALGLKADTQLIAETTPEGLLLRPAVTLPVEIYSEKRIREFDEAEAELDEVLQRSRKNRR' A
#
# COMPACT_ATOMS: atom_id res chain seq x y z
N MET A 1 27.70 9.39 3.65
CA MET A 1 27.53 10.41 2.58
C MET A 1 26.87 11.64 3.19
N LYS A 2 27.37 12.84 2.90
CA LYS A 2 26.75 14.12 3.29
C LYS A 2 26.51 14.95 2.03
N ALA A 3 25.36 15.61 1.93
CA ALA A 3 25.04 16.51 0.83
C ALA A 3 24.21 17.67 1.37
N THR A 4 24.56 18.89 0.97
CA THR A 4 23.73 20.06 1.23
C THR A 4 22.62 20.12 0.20
N VAL A 5 21.39 20.30 0.64
CA VAL A 5 20.21 20.45 -0.22
C VAL A 5 19.53 21.78 0.10
N THR A 6 18.92 22.40 -0.91
CA THR A 6 18.19 23.65 -0.76
C THR A 6 16.70 23.36 -0.77
N VAL A 7 15.98 23.96 0.18
CA VAL A 7 14.52 23.97 0.18
C VAL A 7 14.07 25.07 -0.77
N THR A 8 13.25 24.73 -1.75
CA THR A 8 12.67 25.72 -2.67
C THR A 8 11.65 26.62 -1.95
N SER A 9 11.25 27.73 -2.57
CA SER A 9 10.19 28.60 -2.03
C SER A 9 8.85 27.87 -1.79
N ARG A 10 8.63 26.72 -2.45
CA ARG A 10 7.44 25.87 -2.28
C ARG A 10 7.65 24.73 -1.26
N GLY A 11 8.75 24.73 -0.52
CA GLY A 11 9.04 23.69 0.49
C GLY A 11 9.57 22.36 -0.06
N VAL A 12 9.84 22.26 -1.37
CA VAL A 12 10.37 21.01 -1.98
C VAL A 12 11.87 20.89 -1.75
N VAL A 13 12.32 19.68 -1.36
CA VAL A 13 13.73 19.28 -1.30
C VAL A 13 14.01 18.25 -2.40
N THR A 14 15.02 18.52 -3.23
CA THR A 14 15.43 17.58 -4.28
C THR A 14 16.53 16.65 -3.77
N LEU A 15 16.31 15.33 -3.86
CA LEU A 15 17.31 14.32 -3.50
C LEU A 15 18.28 14.06 -4.67
N PRO A 16 19.60 14.30 -4.49
CA PRO A 16 20.59 14.06 -5.54
C PRO A 16 20.61 12.60 -6.01
N ALA A 17 20.96 12.37 -7.28
CA ALA A 17 20.93 11.05 -7.90
C ALA A 17 21.76 9.99 -7.14
N LYS A 18 22.92 10.36 -6.61
CA LYS A 18 23.76 9.44 -5.81
C LYS A 18 23.04 8.97 -4.54
N LEU A 19 22.30 9.86 -3.88
CA LEU A 19 21.56 9.55 -2.66
C LEU A 19 20.35 8.66 -2.95
N ARG A 20 19.60 8.96 -4.02
CA ARG A 20 18.50 8.09 -4.47
C ARG A 20 18.99 6.67 -4.77
N ARG A 21 20.10 6.51 -5.50
CA ARG A 21 20.67 5.19 -5.83
C ARG A 21 21.13 4.43 -4.58
N ALA A 22 21.81 5.10 -3.65
CA ALA A 22 22.28 4.47 -2.42
C ALA A 22 21.12 3.98 -1.52
N LEU A 23 19.98 4.66 -1.57
CA LEU A 23 18.77 4.32 -0.81
C LEU A 23 17.76 3.49 -1.61
N GLY A 24 18.08 3.09 -2.85
CA GLY A 24 17.15 2.34 -3.72
C GLY A 24 15.88 3.09 -4.12
N LEU A 25 15.85 4.43 -3.99
CA LEU A 25 14.69 5.25 -4.29
C LEU A 25 14.52 5.46 -5.80
N LYS A 26 13.31 5.20 -6.30
CA LYS A 26 12.91 5.44 -7.69
C LYS A 26 12.08 6.71 -7.80
N ALA A 27 11.74 7.10 -9.02
CA ALA A 27 10.70 8.11 -9.22
C ALA A 27 9.41 7.64 -8.53
N ASP A 28 8.63 8.59 -8.02
CA ASP A 28 7.30 8.36 -7.42
C ASP A 28 7.29 7.46 -6.18
N THR A 29 8.45 7.14 -5.61
CA THR A 29 8.53 6.45 -4.33
C THR A 29 7.98 7.36 -3.23
N GLN A 30 6.94 6.91 -2.54
CA GLN A 30 6.40 7.62 -1.38
C GLN A 30 7.33 7.48 -0.18
N LEU A 31 7.44 8.56 0.59
CA LEU A 31 8.22 8.59 1.83
C LEU A 31 7.33 9.11 2.96
N ILE A 32 7.46 8.52 4.14
CA ILE A 32 6.98 9.11 5.38
C ILE A 32 8.03 10.08 5.88
N ALA A 33 7.61 11.31 6.18
CA ALA A 33 8.41 12.35 6.80
C ALA A 33 8.06 12.41 8.30
N GLU A 34 9.04 12.13 9.15
CA GLU A 34 8.89 12.08 10.60
C GLU A 34 9.85 13.06 11.27
N THR A 35 9.35 13.87 12.20
CA THR A 35 10.19 14.76 13.02
C THR A 35 10.75 13.97 14.20
N THR A 36 12.07 13.92 14.29
CA THR A 36 12.83 13.27 15.36
C THR A 36 13.69 14.31 16.09
N PRO A 37 14.21 14.03 17.30
CA PRO A 37 15.13 14.92 17.99
C PRO A 37 16.38 15.27 17.17
N GLU A 38 16.83 14.37 16.31
CA GLU A 38 17.99 14.52 15.43
C GLU A 38 17.67 15.26 14.12
N GLY A 39 16.39 15.47 13.82
CA GLY A 39 15.92 16.18 12.63
C GLY A 39 14.83 15.44 11.87
N LEU A 40 14.78 15.65 10.54
CA LEU A 40 13.78 15.04 9.67
C LEU A 40 14.22 13.66 9.19
N LEU A 41 13.49 12.62 9.59
CA LEU A 41 13.68 11.25 9.11
C LEU A 41 12.74 10.98 7.93
N LEU A 42 13.31 10.50 6.81
CA LEU A 42 12.55 10.08 5.63
C LEU A 42 12.61 8.56 5.49
N ARG A 43 11.45 7.90 5.49
CA ARG A 43 11.34 6.44 5.41
C ARG A 43 10.55 6.03 4.16
N PRO A 44 11.03 5.07 3.35
CA PRO A 44 10.22 4.49 2.28
C PRO A 44 8.87 4.00 2.78
N ALA A 45 7.82 4.34 2.03
CA ALA A 45 6.45 3.97 2.32
C ALA A 45 5.80 3.30 1.11
N VAL A 46 4.92 2.34 1.37
CA VAL A 46 4.10 1.68 0.37
C VAL A 46 2.63 1.91 0.72
N THR A 47 1.83 2.28 -0.27
CA THR A 47 0.38 2.32 -0.11
C THR A 47 -0.17 0.96 -0.46
N LEU A 48 -0.83 0.30 0.49
CA LEU A 48 -1.51 -0.96 0.26
C LEU A 48 -3.03 -0.73 0.35
N PRO A 49 -3.81 -1.21 -0.63
CA PRO A 49 -5.26 -1.23 -0.47
C PRO A 49 -5.61 -2.19 0.68
N VAL A 50 -6.42 -1.71 1.61
CA VAL A 50 -6.94 -2.53 2.72
C VAL A 50 -8.44 -2.67 2.50
N GLU A 51 -8.92 -3.90 2.37
CA GLU A 51 -10.36 -4.19 2.41
C GLU A 51 -10.77 -4.47 3.85
N ILE A 52 -11.79 -3.73 4.31
CA ILE A 52 -12.33 -3.88 5.67
C ILE A 52 -13.49 -4.88 5.61
N TYR A 53 -13.28 -6.06 6.18
CA TYR A 53 -14.32 -7.09 6.37
C TYR A 53 -15.22 -6.72 7.55
N SER A 54 -16.11 -5.75 7.34
CA SER A 54 -17.17 -5.46 8.30
C SER A 54 -18.12 -6.66 8.45
N GLU A 55 -18.88 -6.73 9.55
CA GLU A 55 -19.88 -7.80 9.73
C GLU A 55 -20.86 -7.89 8.55
N LYS A 56 -21.26 -6.73 7.98
CA LYS A 56 -22.10 -6.70 6.78
C LYS A 56 -21.41 -7.38 5.60
N ARG A 57 -20.13 -7.05 5.37
CA ARG A 57 -19.34 -7.61 4.26
C ARG A 57 -19.15 -9.12 4.41
N ILE A 58 -18.96 -9.60 5.64
CA ILE A 58 -18.87 -11.03 5.94
C ILE A 58 -20.20 -11.72 5.62
N ARG A 59 -21.34 -11.16 6.05
CA ARG A 59 -22.66 -11.73 5.72
C ARG A 59 -22.93 -11.80 4.22
N GLU A 60 -22.53 -10.77 3.46
CA GLU A 60 -22.62 -10.80 1.99
C GLU A 60 -21.83 -11.98 1.39
N PHE A 61 -20.65 -12.31 1.96
CA PHE A 61 -19.88 -13.47 1.53
C PHE A 61 -20.54 -14.79 1.94
N ASP A 62 -21.06 -14.89 3.17
CA ASP A 62 -21.76 -16.08 3.64
C ASP A 62 -22.98 -16.41 2.76
N GLU A 63 -23.75 -15.38 2.37
CA GLU A 63 -24.88 -15.51 1.45
C GLU A 63 -24.42 -15.99 0.06
N ALA A 64 -23.36 -15.39 -0.49
CA ALA A 64 -22.80 -15.78 -1.78
C ALA A 64 -22.23 -17.21 -1.77
N GLU A 65 -21.62 -17.65 -0.66
CA GLU A 65 -21.14 -19.02 -0.49
C GLU A 65 -22.29 -20.03 -0.45
N ALA A 66 -23.39 -19.71 0.25
CA ALA A 66 -24.57 -20.57 0.27
C ALA A 66 -25.21 -20.72 -1.13
N GLU A 67 -25.33 -19.63 -1.88
CA GLU A 67 -25.82 -19.66 -3.27
C GLU A 67 -24.91 -20.52 -4.17
N LEU A 68 -23.59 -20.40 -4.02
CA LEU A 68 -22.63 -21.18 -4.77
C LEU A 68 -22.77 -22.68 -4.48
N ASP A 69 -22.94 -23.05 -3.21
CA ASP A 69 -23.11 -24.44 -2.79
C ASP A 69 -24.33 -25.10 -3.46
N GLU A 70 -25.46 -24.40 -3.58
CA GLU A 70 -26.63 -24.90 -4.28
C GLU A 70 -26.35 -25.19 -5.76
N VAL A 71 -25.67 -24.26 -6.45
CA VAL A 71 -25.27 -24.43 -7.85
C VAL A 71 -24.35 -25.63 -8.01
N LEU A 72 -23.37 -25.79 -7.13
CA LEU A 72 -22.42 -26.90 -7.16
C LEU A 72 -23.10 -28.25 -6.90
N GLN A 73 -24.04 -28.32 -5.96
CA GLN A 73 -24.82 -29.54 -5.71
C GLN A 73 -25.66 -29.94 -6.92
N ARG A 74 -26.35 -28.99 -7.56
CA ARG A 74 -27.14 -29.24 -8.78
C ARG A 74 -26.27 -29.75 -9.93
N SER A 75 -25.11 -29.13 -10.14
CA SER A 75 -24.14 -29.55 -11.17
C SER A 75 -23.64 -30.98 -10.93
N ARG A 76 -23.33 -31.34 -9.67
CA ARG A 76 -22.91 -32.70 -9.30
C ARG A 76 -24.01 -33.74 -9.53
N LYS A 77 -25.26 -33.40 -9.26
CA LYS A 77 -26.42 -34.28 -9.51
C LYS A 77 -26.64 -34.52 -11.00
N ASN A 78 -26.45 -33.52 -11.85
CA ASN A 78 -26.62 -33.64 -13.31
C ASN A 78 -25.48 -34.42 -14.01
N ARG A 79 -24.34 -34.64 -13.34
CA ARG A 79 -23.19 -35.40 -13.86
C ARG A 79 -23.22 -36.90 -13.50
N ARG A 80 -24.19 -37.34 -12.70
CA ARG A 80 -24.44 -38.75 -12.36
C ARG A 80 -25.63 -39.27 -13.15
#